data_AF-A0A838QYI7-F1
#
_entry.id   AF-A0A838QYI7-F1
#
_cell.length_a   1.000
_cell.length_b   1.000
_cell.length_c   1.000
_cell.angle_alpha   90.00
_cell.angle_beta   90.00
_cell.angle_gamma   90.00
#
_symmetry.space_group_name_H-M   'P 1'
#
loop_
_entity.id
_entity.type
_entity.pdbx_description
1 polymer ?
#
loop_
_entity_poly.entity_id
_entity_poly.type
_entity_poly.pdbx_seq_one_letter_code
_entity_poly.pdbx_strand_id
1 'polypeptide(L)'
;MLKRTQGGAYFIAKDLKEKYDQLLSRLGQLKSDLAAGRLPADDVLRELKELEPRLEELRNEIEARKVLVSPVKGQKQTEEITLDLGPEQRLIITADQIHVVGWDGPQVKCVLEKMLLTAGDQPETEEFQAIRLVHRHTRASELVGQSVQERAAEEKAFLAEKREKPLSDEQLAARRSFVENIQAGYAPLRDFQGKDVDLLTIEGLTYEQGNRQITVGIRSDDGESQGSEWRRHASLTVYVPKCQGVLMRGCLKGVAVEGLQAPLTLTDAGSLDRDYDSQVMIKNVSGPVAIYNVPLGQLEQVHGDVKIVATVEYANTGTTHESGQRTFYIPPPRDCKIVDVEGNLSAWFSRVNLTLARINGLVDVRNEAGSTNLTVNKKLAPLPHRIVSDSGRIEVQAHMSVLADLSVMALSDEGTVKTNADQTIYDAATFTTGNSVDGSRRNWRGVRSNASADRFDFTYFERPARVLEGTETAPGLTIISRSGVVVLRLKK
;
A
#
# COMPACT_ATOMS: atom_id res chain seq x y z
N MET A 1 -9.57 -8.03 24.90
CA MET A 1 -9.94 -6.60 24.86
C MET A 1 -10.47 -6.34 23.47
N LEU A 2 -11.76 -6.02 23.31
CA LEU A 2 -12.35 -5.70 22.01
C LEU A 2 -12.07 -4.22 21.73
N LYS A 3 -11.19 -3.97 20.76
CA LYS A 3 -10.94 -2.70 20.05
C LYS A 3 -10.94 -1.42 20.90
N ARG A 4 -9.76 -0.79 21.06
CA ARG A 4 -9.68 0.61 21.49
C ARG A 4 -10.38 1.49 20.44
N THR A 5 -11.17 2.45 20.89
CA THR A 5 -11.76 3.48 20.05
C THR A 5 -11.23 4.84 20.51
N GLN A 6 -11.35 5.87 19.67
CA GLN A 6 -10.89 7.20 20.07
C GLN A 6 -11.58 7.63 21.37
N GLY A 7 -10.78 7.96 22.37
CA GLY A 7 -11.23 8.41 23.69
C GLY A 7 -11.67 7.32 24.68
N GLY A 8 -11.64 6.03 24.34
CA GLY A 8 -12.10 4.97 25.25
C GLY A 8 -11.86 3.53 24.81
N ALA A 9 -12.43 2.59 25.56
CA ALA A 9 -12.37 1.17 25.23
C ALA A 9 -13.76 0.52 25.37
N TYR A 10 -14.06 -0.40 24.47
CA TYR A 10 -15.24 -1.24 24.60
C TYR A 10 -14.98 -2.37 25.61
N PHE A 11 -15.88 -2.49 26.56
CA PHE A 11 -15.92 -3.55 27.55
C PHE A 11 -17.03 -4.52 27.20
N ILE A 12 -16.74 -5.79 27.39
CA ILE A 12 -17.75 -6.85 27.38
C ILE A 12 -17.78 -7.50 28.75
N ALA A 13 -18.93 -8.06 29.09
CA ALA A 13 -19.07 -8.85 30.28
C ALA A 13 -18.07 -10.04 30.25
N LYS A 14 -17.52 -10.36 31.42
CA LYS A 14 -16.46 -11.38 31.58
C LYS A 14 -16.89 -12.74 31.03
N ASP A 15 -18.13 -13.13 31.26
CA ASP A 15 -18.71 -14.38 30.77
C ASP A 15 -18.75 -14.46 29.24
N LEU A 16 -19.03 -13.36 28.54
CA LEU A 16 -18.98 -13.31 27.07
C LEU A 16 -17.55 -13.46 26.55
N LYS A 17 -16.58 -12.83 27.23
CA LYS A 17 -15.17 -12.96 26.88
C LYS A 17 -14.68 -14.40 27.08
N GLU A 18 -15.01 -15.02 28.21
CA GLU A 18 -14.64 -16.40 28.51
C GLU A 18 -15.24 -17.37 27.49
N LYS A 19 -16.52 -17.21 27.13
CA LYS A 19 -17.15 -18.00 26.05
C LYS A 19 -16.42 -17.81 24.71
N TYR A 20 -16.02 -16.58 24.38
CA TYR A 20 -15.35 -16.28 23.13
C TYR A 20 -13.95 -16.90 23.08
N ASP A 21 -13.18 -16.76 24.15
CA ASP A 21 -11.85 -17.36 24.27
C ASP A 21 -11.94 -18.90 24.23
N GLN A 22 -12.95 -19.51 24.84
CA GLN A 22 -13.20 -20.95 24.76
C GLN A 22 -13.47 -21.42 23.32
N LEU A 23 -14.32 -20.70 22.57
CA LEU A 23 -14.59 -21.03 21.16
C LEU A 23 -13.35 -20.84 20.27
N LEU A 24 -12.57 -19.78 20.49
CA LEU A 24 -11.31 -19.56 19.77
C LEU A 24 -10.26 -20.62 20.11
N SER A 25 -10.16 -21.03 21.37
CA SER A 25 -9.27 -22.11 21.81
C SER A 25 -9.64 -23.43 21.12
N ARG A 26 -10.95 -23.76 21.06
CA ARG A 26 -11.42 -24.94 20.32
C ARG A 26 -11.11 -24.86 18.83
N LEU A 27 -11.30 -23.69 18.20
CA LEU A 27 -10.92 -23.47 16.80
C LEU A 27 -9.42 -23.67 16.57
N GLY A 28 -8.58 -23.14 17.46
CA GLY A 28 -7.13 -23.32 17.41
C GLY A 28 -6.72 -24.79 17.55
N GLN A 29 -7.34 -25.50 18.49
CA GLN A 29 -7.11 -26.93 18.70
C GLN A 29 -7.48 -27.75 17.45
N LEU A 30 -8.63 -27.50 16.83
CA LEU A 30 -9.06 -28.17 15.60
C LEU A 30 -8.06 -27.96 14.44
N LYS A 31 -7.57 -26.72 14.28
CA LYS A 31 -6.54 -26.40 13.26
C LYS A 31 -5.22 -27.12 13.55
N SER A 32 -4.80 -27.15 14.81
CA SER A 32 -3.58 -27.84 15.23
C SER A 32 -3.69 -29.36 15.05
N ASP A 33 -4.82 -29.97 15.43
CA ASP A 33 -5.03 -31.40 15.31
C ASP A 33 -5.15 -31.83 13.84
N LEU A 34 -5.72 -30.99 12.97
CA LEU A 34 -5.71 -31.19 11.52
C LEU A 34 -4.28 -31.13 10.95
N ALA A 35 -3.50 -30.11 11.32
CA ALA A 35 -2.13 -29.95 10.86
C ALA A 35 -1.21 -31.10 11.34
N ALA A 36 -1.48 -31.63 12.54
CA ALA A 36 -0.76 -32.76 13.11
C ALA A 36 -1.30 -34.12 12.65
N GLY A 37 -2.36 -34.18 11.85
CA GLY A 37 -2.98 -35.42 11.37
C GLY A 37 -3.64 -36.26 12.47
N ARG A 38 -3.99 -35.66 13.62
CA ARG A 38 -4.62 -36.35 14.76
C ARG A 38 -6.12 -36.55 14.57
N LEU A 39 -6.76 -35.71 13.74
CA LEU A 39 -8.17 -35.81 13.39
C LEU A 39 -8.35 -35.91 11.87
N PRO A 40 -9.30 -36.73 11.38
CA PRO A 40 -9.67 -36.75 9.98
C PRO A 40 -10.20 -35.40 9.51
N ALA A 41 -9.87 -35.02 8.27
CA ALA A 41 -10.28 -33.72 7.70
C ALA A 41 -11.80 -33.52 7.70
N ASP A 42 -12.57 -34.58 7.42
CA ASP A 42 -14.04 -34.50 7.38
C ASP A 42 -14.68 -34.28 8.75
N ASP A 43 -14.06 -34.77 9.83
CA ASP A 43 -14.52 -34.54 11.19
C ASP A 43 -14.22 -33.10 11.64
N VAL A 44 -13.02 -32.60 11.30
CA VAL A 44 -12.66 -31.20 11.55
C VAL A 44 -13.57 -30.25 10.79
N LEU A 45 -13.85 -30.52 9.51
CA LEU A 45 -14.77 -29.70 8.71
C LEU A 45 -16.19 -29.68 9.28
N ARG A 46 -16.67 -30.80 9.84
CA ARG A 46 -17.99 -30.87 10.49
C ARG A 46 -18.04 -30.00 11.75
N GLU A 47 -17.06 -30.13 12.63
CA GLU A 47 -16.99 -29.32 13.85
C GLU A 47 -16.81 -27.83 13.55
N LEU A 48 -15.99 -27.47 12.54
CA LEU A 48 -15.85 -26.09 12.10
C LEU A 48 -17.20 -25.50 11.64
N LYS A 49 -17.99 -26.29 10.90
CA LYS A 49 -19.32 -25.88 10.42
C LYS A 49 -20.32 -25.62 11.56
N GLU A 50 -20.14 -26.26 12.71
CA GLU A 50 -20.95 -26.01 13.92
C GLU A 50 -20.40 -24.84 14.76
N LEU A 51 -19.09 -24.65 14.75
CA LEU A 51 -18.40 -23.65 15.55
C LEU A 51 -18.48 -22.24 14.93
N GLU A 52 -18.48 -22.13 13.61
CA GLU A 52 -18.67 -20.88 12.87
C GLU A 52 -19.95 -20.12 13.24
N PRO A 53 -21.16 -20.72 13.17
CA PRO A 53 -22.39 -20.01 13.52
C PRO A 53 -22.43 -19.61 15.00
N ARG A 54 -21.85 -20.42 15.91
CA ARG A 54 -21.77 -20.09 17.34
C ARG A 54 -20.82 -18.92 17.61
N LEU A 55 -19.68 -18.86 16.91
CA LEU A 55 -18.78 -17.71 16.97
C LEU A 55 -19.47 -16.46 16.43
N GLU A 56 -20.23 -16.57 15.35
CA GLU A 56 -20.94 -15.44 14.76
C GLU A 56 -22.07 -14.94 15.66
N GLU A 57 -22.86 -15.85 16.24
CA GLU A 57 -23.90 -15.52 17.23
C GLU A 57 -23.29 -14.82 18.46
N LEU A 58 -22.19 -15.36 19.00
CA LEU A 58 -21.51 -14.75 20.15
C LEU A 58 -20.88 -13.39 19.80
N ARG A 59 -20.35 -13.23 18.57
CA ARG A 59 -19.87 -11.92 18.09
C ARG A 59 -21.00 -10.91 18.04
N ASN A 60 -22.16 -11.30 17.53
CA ASN A 60 -23.35 -10.45 17.51
C ASN A 60 -23.83 -10.09 18.92
N GLU A 61 -23.81 -11.05 19.86
CA GLU A 61 -24.14 -10.80 21.27
C GLU A 61 -23.14 -9.84 21.94
N ILE A 62 -21.85 -10.04 21.69
CA ILE A 62 -20.76 -9.15 22.13
C ILE A 62 -20.97 -7.74 21.59
N GLU A 63 -21.24 -7.60 20.30
CA GLU A 63 -21.45 -6.30 19.66
C GLU A 63 -22.70 -5.59 20.20
N ALA A 64 -23.76 -6.34 20.50
CA ALA A 64 -24.98 -5.79 21.09
C ALA A 64 -24.81 -5.38 22.57
N ARG A 65 -23.94 -6.06 23.33
CA ARG A 65 -23.78 -5.85 24.79
C ARG A 65 -22.53 -5.10 25.20
N LYS A 66 -21.61 -4.81 24.27
CA LYS A 66 -20.40 -4.06 24.61
C LYS A 66 -20.76 -2.66 25.09
N VAL A 67 -20.09 -2.21 26.15
CA VAL A 67 -20.26 -0.89 26.72
C VAL A 67 -18.99 -0.09 26.44
N LEU A 68 -19.16 1.10 25.87
CA LEU A 68 -18.04 2.03 25.73
C LEU A 68 -17.79 2.73 27.06
N VAL A 69 -16.59 2.52 27.62
CA VAL A 69 -16.10 3.29 28.76
C VAL A 69 -15.10 4.31 28.24
N SER A 70 -15.47 5.59 28.32
CA SER A 70 -14.73 6.71 27.74
C SER A 70 -14.42 7.74 28.83
N PRO A 71 -13.20 7.79 29.37
CA PRO A 71 -12.82 8.79 30.37
C PRO A 71 -12.65 10.20 29.78
N VAL A 72 -12.66 10.31 28.45
CA VAL A 72 -12.71 11.57 27.72
C VAL A 72 -13.91 11.58 26.78
N LYS A 73 -14.43 12.77 26.48
CA LYS A 73 -15.48 13.01 25.50
C LYS A 73 -14.86 13.60 24.24
N GLY A 74 -15.30 13.11 23.08
CA GLY A 74 -14.95 13.66 21.79
C GLY A 74 -15.89 14.80 21.43
N GLN A 75 -15.37 16.02 21.39
CA GLN A 75 -16.09 17.19 20.89
C GLN A 75 -15.71 17.41 19.43
N LYS A 76 -16.66 17.86 18.60
CA LYS A 76 -16.45 18.06 17.16
C LYS A 76 -16.80 19.49 16.76
N GLN A 77 -16.04 20.02 15.81
CA GLN A 77 -16.32 21.29 15.14
C GLN A 77 -15.96 21.16 13.67
N THR A 78 -16.78 21.72 12.78
CA THR A 78 -16.52 21.75 11.35
C THR A 78 -16.23 23.18 10.90
N GLU A 79 -15.26 23.33 10.00
CA GLU A 79 -14.91 24.58 9.34
C GLU A 79 -14.89 24.37 7.83
N GLU A 80 -15.43 25.31 7.06
CA GLU A 80 -15.39 25.28 5.60
C GLU A 80 -14.60 26.47 5.06
N ILE A 81 -13.73 26.21 4.09
CA ILE A 81 -12.94 27.23 3.39
C ILE A 81 -13.05 26.97 1.88
N THR A 82 -13.10 28.04 1.10
CA THR A 82 -13.00 27.98 -0.36
C THR A 82 -11.81 28.81 -0.82
N LEU A 83 -11.14 28.35 -1.87
CA LEU A 83 -9.99 29.05 -2.45
C LEU A 83 -9.93 28.84 -3.95
N ASP A 84 -9.39 29.83 -4.65
CA ASP A 84 -9.07 29.75 -6.06
C ASP A 84 -7.69 29.11 -6.25
N LEU A 85 -7.57 28.17 -7.18
CA LEU A 85 -6.27 27.67 -7.60
C LEU A 85 -5.52 28.74 -8.39
N GLY A 86 -4.22 28.83 -8.19
CA GLY A 86 -3.35 29.70 -8.96
C GLY A 86 -3.19 29.26 -10.42
N PRO A 87 -2.41 30.01 -11.22
CA PRO A 87 -2.36 29.84 -12.68
C PRO A 87 -1.90 28.46 -13.15
N GLU A 88 -0.99 27.81 -12.41
CA GLU A 88 -0.50 26.46 -12.73
C GLU A 88 -1.52 25.36 -12.36
N GLN A 89 -2.58 25.68 -11.61
CA GLN A 89 -3.66 24.77 -11.20
C GLN A 89 -3.14 23.46 -10.59
N ARG A 90 -2.20 23.57 -9.63
CA ARG A 90 -1.60 22.42 -8.94
C ARG A 90 -1.85 22.53 -7.45
N LEU A 91 -2.30 21.43 -6.86
CA LEU A 91 -2.66 21.37 -5.44
C LEU A 91 -1.76 20.38 -4.70
N ILE A 92 -1.20 20.80 -3.56
CA ILE A 92 -0.53 19.93 -2.60
C ILE A 92 -1.34 19.90 -1.31
N ILE A 93 -1.71 18.72 -0.83
CA ILE A 93 -2.45 18.51 0.42
C ILE A 93 -1.54 17.74 1.38
N THR A 94 -1.28 18.28 2.56
CA THR A 94 -0.51 17.60 3.63
C THR A 94 -1.40 17.41 4.87
N ALA A 95 -1.82 16.17 5.10
CA ALA A 95 -2.64 15.75 6.25
C ALA A 95 -2.65 14.21 6.40
N ASP A 96 -2.99 13.71 7.58
CA ASP A 96 -2.97 12.25 7.82
C ASP A 96 -4.27 11.52 7.40
N GLN A 97 -5.42 12.18 7.61
CA GLN A 97 -6.75 11.65 7.30
C GLN A 97 -7.41 12.52 6.22
N ILE A 98 -7.35 12.07 4.96
CA ILE A 98 -7.78 12.87 3.80
C ILE A 98 -8.87 12.16 3.00
N HIS A 99 -9.88 12.91 2.60
CA HIS A 99 -10.85 12.54 1.58
C HIS A 99 -10.81 13.55 0.43
N VAL A 100 -10.49 13.13 -0.78
CA VAL A 100 -10.51 13.98 -1.97
C VAL A 100 -11.68 13.57 -2.87
N VAL A 101 -12.49 14.54 -3.26
CA VAL A 101 -13.64 14.34 -4.14
C VAL A 101 -13.49 15.24 -5.35
N GLY A 102 -13.53 14.69 -6.56
CA GLY A 102 -13.65 15.51 -7.76
C GLY A 102 -15.03 16.15 -7.80
N TRP A 103 -15.11 17.44 -8.15
CA TRP A 103 -16.37 18.16 -8.23
C TRP A 103 -16.39 19.20 -9.35
N ASP A 104 -17.59 19.62 -9.75
CA ASP A 104 -17.79 20.54 -10.88
C ASP A 104 -17.71 22.02 -10.50
N GLY A 105 -17.45 22.34 -9.23
CA GLY A 105 -17.24 23.70 -8.78
C GLY A 105 -15.96 24.31 -9.39
N PRO A 106 -15.86 25.64 -9.56
CA PRO A 106 -14.66 26.27 -10.11
C PRO A 106 -13.51 26.39 -9.09
N GLN A 107 -13.85 26.37 -7.80
CA GLN A 107 -12.92 26.57 -6.69
C GLN A 107 -12.55 25.24 -6.04
N VAL A 108 -11.53 25.25 -5.18
CA VAL A 108 -11.32 24.17 -4.23
C VAL A 108 -12.15 24.47 -2.98
N LYS A 109 -13.01 23.52 -2.57
CA LYS A 109 -13.72 23.59 -1.28
C LYS A 109 -13.08 22.63 -0.30
N CYS A 110 -12.75 23.13 0.88
CA CYS A 110 -12.19 22.34 1.97
C CYS A 110 -13.20 22.30 3.12
N VAL A 111 -13.42 21.11 3.69
CA VAL A 111 -14.18 20.87 4.90
C VAL A 111 -13.24 20.24 5.92
N LEU A 112 -12.87 21.02 6.94
CA LEU A 112 -12.02 20.58 8.04
C LEU A 112 -12.91 20.18 9.21
N GLU A 113 -12.94 18.89 9.53
CA GLU A 113 -13.58 18.37 10.72
C GLU A 113 -12.52 18.25 11.81
N LYS A 114 -12.73 18.98 12.90
CA LYS A 114 -11.85 19.02 14.07
C LYS A 114 -12.46 18.15 15.16
N MET A 115 -11.62 17.38 15.84
CA MET A 115 -12.02 16.64 17.03
C MET A 115 -11.06 16.94 18.18
N LEU A 116 -11.63 17.23 19.35
CA LEU A 116 -10.92 17.43 20.59
C LEU A 116 -11.36 16.38 21.62
N LEU A 117 -10.38 15.74 22.25
CA LEU A 117 -10.61 14.87 23.40
C LEU A 117 -10.48 15.67 24.70
N THR A 118 -11.56 15.76 25.48
CA THR A 118 -11.62 16.52 26.73
C THR A 118 -12.17 15.67 27.88
N ALA A 119 -11.74 15.95 29.11
CA ALA A 119 -12.34 15.32 30.30
C ALA A 119 -13.68 15.98 30.71
N GLY A 120 -13.89 17.25 30.33
CA GLY A 120 -15.07 18.04 30.67
C GLY A 120 -16.10 18.19 29.55
N ASP A 121 -17.29 18.67 29.91
CA ASP A 121 -18.42 18.87 29.01
C ASP A 121 -18.35 20.15 28.17
N GLN A 122 -17.55 21.13 28.60
CA GLN A 122 -17.46 22.41 27.89
C GLN A 122 -16.38 22.39 26.81
N PRO A 123 -16.66 22.96 25.63
CA PRO A 123 -15.68 23.07 24.58
C PRO A 123 -14.63 24.13 24.86
N GLU A 124 -13.37 23.70 24.83
CA GLU A 124 -12.21 24.58 24.94
C GLU A 124 -11.97 25.25 23.59
N THR A 125 -12.59 26.41 23.38
CA THR A 125 -12.60 27.11 22.08
C THR A 125 -11.19 27.39 21.55
N GLU A 126 -10.25 27.75 22.43
CA GLU A 126 -8.85 28.00 22.08
C GLU A 126 -8.17 26.76 21.47
N GLU A 127 -8.50 25.55 21.96
CA GLU A 127 -7.95 24.29 21.44
C GLU A 127 -8.46 23.98 20.03
N PHE A 128 -9.73 24.29 19.73
CA PHE A 128 -10.27 24.16 18.38
C PHE A 128 -9.70 25.22 17.42
N GLN A 129 -9.43 26.43 17.89
CA GLN A 129 -8.81 27.49 17.10
C GLN A 129 -7.34 27.18 16.77
N ALA A 130 -6.65 26.41 17.62
CA ALA A 130 -5.30 25.95 17.36
C ALA A 130 -5.23 24.95 16.19
N ILE A 131 -6.30 24.20 15.92
CA ILE A 131 -6.41 23.33 14.74
C ILE A 131 -6.88 24.19 13.56
N ARG A 132 -6.02 24.40 12.57
CA ARG A 132 -6.34 25.27 11.43
C ARG A 132 -5.88 24.69 10.10
N LEU A 133 -6.66 24.93 9.06
CA LEU A 133 -6.23 24.69 7.68
C LEU A 133 -5.49 25.94 7.20
N VAL A 134 -4.24 25.76 6.79
CA VAL A 134 -3.41 26.84 6.25
C VAL A 134 -3.26 26.64 4.75
N HIS A 135 -3.66 27.65 3.99
CA HIS A 135 -3.42 27.76 2.56
C HIS A 135 -2.24 28.68 2.27
N ARG A 136 -1.34 28.27 1.38
CA ARG A 136 -0.25 29.11 0.86
C ARG A 136 -0.10 28.88 -0.63
N HIS A 137 0.02 29.97 -1.40
CA HIS A 137 0.41 29.91 -2.81
C HIS A 137 1.92 30.18 -2.92
N THR A 138 2.71 29.19 -3.31
CA THR A 138 4.18 29.28 -3.28
C THR A 138 4.85 28.29 -4.23
N ARG A 139 6.18 28.38 -4.38
CA ARG A 139 7.01 27.25 -4.83
C ARG A 139 7.43 26.43 -3.62
N ALA A 140 6.99 25.18 -3.57
CA ALA A 140 7.21 24.31 -2.41
C ALA A 140 8.45 23.41 -2.60
N SER A 141 9.61 24.00 -2.94
CA SER A 141 10.83 23.25 -3.26
C SER A 141 11.34 22.39 -2.09
N GLU A 142 11.01 22.79 -0.86
CA GLU A 142 11.25 22.05 0.37
C GLU A 142 10.39 20.78 0.49
N LEU A 143 9.26 20.70 -0.23
CA LEU A 143 8.35 19.56 -0.20
C LEU A 143 8.54 18.62 -1.40
N VAL A 144 8.79 19.19 -2.59
CA VAL A 144 8.82 18.44 -3.86
C VAL A 144 10.20 18.37 -4.50
N GLY A 145 11.19 18.99 -3.88
CA GLY A 145 12.54 19.14 -4.42
C GLY A 145 12.66 20.31 -5.39
N GLN A 146 13.89 20.60 -5.77
CA GLN A 146 14.23 21.70 -6.66
C GLN A 146 14.09 21.31 -8.14
N SER A 147 13.80 22.31 -8.97
CA SER A 147 13.86 22.17 -10.43
C SER A 147 15.28 21.85 -10.93
N VAL A 148 15.40 21.39 -12.18
CA VAL A 148 16.70 21.15 -12.81
C VAL A 148 17.53 22.43 -12.86
N GLN A 149 16.88 23.57 -13.08
CA GLN A 149 17.54 24.88 -13.22
C GLN A 149 18.05 25.41 -11.89
N GLU A 150 17.24 25.33 -10.82
CA GLU A 150 17.64 25.72 -9.46
C GLU A 150 18.84 24.89 -8.99
N ARG A 151 18.80 23.57 -9.22
CA ARG A 151 19.91 22.67 -8.90
C ARG A 151 21.19 23.02 -9.65
N ALA A 152 21.07 23.26 -10.97
CA ALA A 152 22.23 23.62 -11.78
C ALA A 152 22.85 24.95 -11.31
N ALA A 153 22.02 25.90 -10.88
CA ALA A 153 22.48 27.17 -10.31
C ALA A 153 23.18 26.97 -8.96
N GLU A 154 22.61 26.17 -8.06
CA GLU A 154 23.22 25.85 -6.76
C GLU A 154 24.54 25.09 -6.90
N GLU A 155 24.60 24.11 -7.80
CA GLU A 155 25.83 23.36 -8.06
C GLU A 155 26.92 24.28 -8.62
N LYS A 156 26.56 25.18 -9.55
CA LYS A 156 27.48 26.18 -10.08
C LYS A 156 27.97 27.13 -8.99
N ALA A 157 27.09 27.58 -8.09
CA ALA A 157 27.43 28.46 -6.97
C ALA A 157 28.37 27.76 -5.98
N PHE A 158 28.06 26.51 -5.62
CA PHE A 158 28.90 25.70 -4.74
C PHE A 158 30.30 25.51 -5.33
N LEU A 159 30.41 25.14 -6.61
CA LEU A 159 31.71 24.97 -7.27
C LEU A 159 32.49 26.29 -7.40
N ALA A 160 31.79 27.42 -7.53
CA ALA A 160 32.42 28.74 -7.53
C ALA A 160 33.00 29.11 -6.15
N GLU A 161 32.32 28.77 -5.06
CA GLU A 161 32.79 28.98 -3.68
C GLU A 161 34.03 28.13 -3.36
N LYS A 162 34.13 26.92 -3.92
CA LYS A 162 35.27 26.01 -3.71
C LYS A 162 36.48 26.31 -4.60
N ARG A 163 36.50 27.44 -5.33
CA ARG A 163 37.65 27.82 -6.19
C ARG A 163 38.95 28.04 -5.43
N GLU A 164 38.89 28.56 -4.21
CA GLU A 164 40.10 28.81 -3.39
C GLU A 164 40.70 27.54 -2.79
N LYS A 165 39.89 26.49 -2.66
CA LYS A 165 40.32 25.18 -2.17
C LYS A 165 39.56 24.09 -2.94
N PRO A 166 40.02 23.74 -4.16
CA PRO A 166 39.29 22.85 -5.05
C PRO A 166 39.12 21.48 -4.41
N LEU A 167 37.94 20.90 -4.63
CA LEU A 167 37.64 19.54 -4.23
C LEU A 167 38.49 18.56 -5.06
N SER A 168 38.89 17.44 -4.45
CA SER A 168 39.48 16.33 -5.20
C SER A 168 38.44 15.66 -6.11
N ASP A 169 38.89 14.89 -7.10
CA ASP A 169 38.01 14.14 -8.00
C ASP A 169 37.09 13.16 -7.25
N GLU A 170 37.60 12.53 -6.19
CA GLU A 170 36.83 11.64 -5.32
C GLU A 170 35.72 12.40 -4.58
N GLN A 171 36.01 13.60 -4.06
CA GLN A 171 35.02 14.45 -3.40
C GLN A 171 33.95 14.94 -4.39
N LEU A 172 34.33 15.26 -5.63
CA LEU A 172 33.39 15.62 -6.69
C LEU A 172 32.50 14.44 -7.10
N ALA A 173 33.06 13.22 -7.18
CA ALA A 173 32.28 12.01 -7.44
C ALA A 173 31.30 11.71 -6.30
N ALA A 174 31.75 11.77 -5.04
CA ALA A 174 30.91 11.56 -3.86
C ALA A 174 29.78 12.59 -3.79
N ARG A 175 30.08 13.87 -4.06
CA ARG A 175 29.06 14.93 -4.14
C ARG A 175 28.04 14.65 -5.24
N ARG A 176 28.48 14.29 -6.45
CA ARG A 176 27.56 13.96 -7.56
C ARG A 176 26.62 12.83 -7.18
N SER A 177 27.16 11.74 -6.62
CA SER A 177 26.34 10.62 -6.15
C SER A 177 25.38 11.03 -5.01
N PHE A 178 25.83 11.84 -4.06
CA PHE A 178 24.96 12.38 -3.00
C PHE A 178 23.81 13.22 -3.57
N VAL A 179 24.11 14.12 -4.51
CA VAL A 179 23.11 14.94 -5.19
C VAL A 179 22.14 14.05 -5.97
N GLU A 180 22.62 13.09 -6.76
CA GLU A 180 21.78 12.14 -7.50
C GLU A 180 20.88 11.33 -6.57
N ASN A 181 21.36 10.90 -5.40
CA ASN A 181 20.56 10.18 -4.40
C ASN A 181 19.43 11.05 -3.83
N ILE A 182 19.71 12.32 -3.51
CA ILE A 182 18.67 13.28 -3.10
C ILE A 182 17.63 13.42 -4.22
N GLN A 183 18.09 13.57 -5.47
CA GLN A 183 17.21 13.74 -6.62
C GLN A 183 16.32 12.53 -6.86
N ALA A 184 16.87 11.32 -6.71
CA ALA A 184 16.12 10.08 -6.83
C ALA A 184 14.96 10.02 -5.81
N GLY A 185 15.17 10.55 -4.60
CA GLY A 185 14.13 10.67 -3.58
C GLY A 185 12.95 11.56 -3.99
N TYR A 186 13.19 12.59 -4.80
CA TYR A 186 12.16 13.51 -5.30
C TYR A 186 11.68 13.22 -6.72
N ALA A 187 12.25 12.24 -7.42
CA ALA A 187 11.83 11.85 -8.77
C ALA A 187 10.31 11.58 -8.89
N PRO A 188 9.64 10.98 -7.89
CA PRO A 188 8.18 10.88 -7.81
C PRO A 188 7.38 12.19 -7.94
N LEU A 189 7.98 13.32 -7.55
CA LEU A 189 7.30 14.61 -7.38
C LEU A 189 7.67 15.61 -8.49
N ARG A 190 8.32 15.14 -9.55
CA ARG A 190 8.88 15.97 -10.63
C ARG A 190 7.87 16.94 -11.25
N ASP A 191 6.60 16.54 -11.35
CA ASP A 191 5.55 17.36 -11.97
C ASP A 191 5.21 18.64 -11.17
N PHE A 192 5.67 18.73 -9.92
CA PHE A 192 5.49 19.89 -9.05
C PHE A 192 6.78 20.72 -8.90
N GLN A 193 7.93 20.23 -9.36
CA GLN A 193 9.23 20.88 -9.16
C GLN A 193 9.34 22.20 -9.94
N GLY A 194 9.69 23.28 -9.23
CA GLY A 194 9.84 24.61 -9.82
C GLY A 194 8.52 25.25 -10.28
N LYS A 195 7.38 24.70 -9.86
CA LYS A 195 6.03 25.22 -10.17
C LYS A 195 5.46 25.97 -8.99
N ASP A 196 4.64 26.97 -9.29
CA ASP A 196 3.81 27.61 -8.29
C ASP A 196 2.62 26.67 -7.98
N VAL A 197 2.35 26.45 -6.70
CA VAL A 197 1.37 25.47 -6.22
C VAL A 197 0.54 26.06 -5.09
N ASP A 198 -0.68 25.57 -4.95
CA ASP A 198 -1.52 25.81 -3.77
C ASP A 198 -1.29 24.71 -2.75
N LEU A 199 -0.72 25.08 -1.62
CA LEU A 199 -0.43 24.17 -0.50
C LEU A 199 -1.52 24.29 0.56
N LEU A 200 -2.12 23.16 0.91
CA LEU A 200 -3.05 22.98 2.02
C LEU A 200 -2.38 22.12 3.10
N THR A 201 -2.24 22.66 4.31
CA THR A 201 -1.65 21.94 5.45
C THR A 201 -2.51 22.15 6.69
N ILE A 202 -2.71 21.09 7.48
CA ILE A 202 -3.34 21.22 8.80
C ILE A 202 -2.26 21.51 9.84
N GLU A 203 -2.42 22.59 10.59
CA GLU A 203 -1.59 22.92 11.76
C GLU A 203 -2.37 22.67 13.06
N GLY A 204 -1.65 22.53 14.17
CA GLY A 204 -2.23 22.32 15.51
C GLY A 204 -2.25 20.86 15.97
N LEU A 205 -1.69 19.93 15.16
CA LEU A 205 -1.77 18.49 15.40
C LEU A 205 -0.49 17.88 15.96
N THR A 206 0.65 18.59 15.93
CA THR A 206 1.92 18.08 16.48
C THR A 206 2.17 18.54 17.91
N TYR A 207 3.14 17.90 18.58
CA TYR A 207 3.59 18.30 19.91
C TYR A 207 4.14 19.73 19.93
N GLU A 208 4.94 20.09 18.94
CA GLU A 208 5.55 21.42 18.77
C GLU A 208 4.48 22.50 18.56
N GLN A 209 3.34 22.13 17.99
CA GLN A 209 2.17 22.98 17.78
C GLN A 209 1.20 23.00 18.99
N GLY A 210 1.63 22.43 20.11
CA GLY A 210 0.85 22.44 21.36
C GLY A 210 -0.13 21.28 21.51
N ASN A 211 -0.20 20.33 20.56
CA ASN A 211 -0.98 19.10 20.78
C ASN A 211 -0.33 18.29 21.90
N ARG A 212 -1.13 17.66 22.75
CA ARG A 212 -0.64 16.87 23.88
C ARG A 212 -1.25 15.49 23.80
N GLN A 213 -0.51 14.50 24.28
CA GLN A 213 -1.07 13.18 24.47
C GLN A 213 -1.85 13.13 25.78
N ILE A 214 -2.98 12.46 25.76
CA ILE A 214 -3.76 12.08 26.94
C ILE A 214 -3.51 10.61 27.22
N THR A 215 -3.16 10.30 28.46
CA THR A 215 -3.04 8.91 28.92
C THR A 215 -4.35 8.47 29.50
N VAL A 216 -4.91 7.41 28.95
CA VAL A 216 -6.12 6.74 29.42
C VAL A 216 -5.72 5.43 30.08
N GLY A 217 -5.88 5.35 31.39
CA GLY A 217 -5.67 4.13 32.17
C GLY A 217 -6.99 3.52 32.61
N ILE A 218 -7.13 2.21 32.46
CA ILE A 218 -8.26 1.46 33.01
C ILE A 218 -7.70 0.40 33.94
N ARG A 219 -8.11 0.47 35.20
CA ARG A 219 -7.79 -0.52 36.22
C ARG A 219 -8.93 -1.52 36.34
N SER A 220 -8.58 -2.78 36.33
CA SER A 220 -9.47 -3.92 36.56
C SER A 220 -8.82 -4.88 37.56
N ASP A 221 -9.59 -5.82 38.09
CA ASP A 221 -9.06 -6.85 39.01
C ASP A 221 -7.97 -7.71 38.36
N ASP A 222 -8.01 -7.86 37.02
CA ASP A 222 -7.05 -8.63 36.24
C ASP A 222 -5.82 -7.80 35.81
N GLY A 223 -5.74 -6.52 36.18
CA GLY A 223 -4.60 -5.64 35.92
C GLY A 223 -4.96 -4.24 35.37
N GLU A 224 -3.94 -3.47 35.01
CA GLU A 224 -4.06 -2.13 34.46
C GLU A 224 -3.75 -2.13 32.95
N SER A 225 -4.64 -1.56 32.15
CA SER A 225 -4.38 -1.25 30.74
C SER A 225 -4.21 0.24 30.58
N GLN A 226 -3.07 0.67 30.03
CA GLN A 226 -2.82 2.07 29.70
C GLN A 226 -2.76 2.27 28.19
N GLY A 227 -3.38 3.34 27.70
CA GLY A 227 -3.27 3.83 26.34
C GLY A 227 -2.90 5.30 26.34
N SER A 228 -2.31 5.74 25.24
CA SER A 228 -2.04 7.15 24.98
C SER A 228 -2.68 7.51 23.65
N GLU A 229 -3.33 8.65 23.59
CA GLU A 229 -3.92 9.19 22.36
C GLU A 229 -3.65 10.69 22.27
N TRP A 230 -3.47 11.20 21.05
CA TRP A 230 -3.36 12.65 20.84
C TRP A 230 -4.67 13.34 21.22
N ARG A 231 -4.59 14.53 21.82
CA ARG A 231 -5.78 15.27 22.25
C ARG A 231 -6.55 15.85 21.06
N ARG A 232 -5.82 16.41 20.09
CA ARG A 232 -6.37 17.04 18.89
C ARG A 232 -6.26 16.10 17.70
N HIS A 233 -7.33 16.00 16.93
CA HIS A 233 -7.39 15.29 15.67
C HIS A 233 -8.11 16.12 14.61
N ALA A 234 -7.85 15.82 13.35
CA ALA A 234 -8.60 16.40 12.25
C ALA A 234 -8.75 15.42 11.08
N SER A 235 -9.87 15.53 10.38
CA SER A 235 -10.10 14.96 9.05
C SER A 235 -10.35 16.08 8.05
N LEU A 236 -9.76 15.96 6.86
CA LEU A 236 -9.92 16.95 5.80
C LEU A 236 -10.60 16.32 4.60
N THR A 237 -11.76 16.88 4.22
CA THR A 237 -12.37 16.61 2.92
C THR A 237 -12.07 17.76 1.97
N VAL A 238 -11.52 17.47 0.80
CA VAL A 238 -11.18 18.46 -0.23
C VAL A 238 -11.94 18.13 -1.50
N TYR A 239 -12.81 19.04 -1.91
CA TYR A 239 -13.49 19.00 -3.20
C TYR A 239 -12.61 19.74 -4.22
N VAL A 240 -12.12 19.01 -5.22
CA VAL A 240 -11.07 19.48 -6.14
C VAL A 240 -11.65 19.62 -7.54
N PRO A 241 -11.59 20.83 -8.15
CA PRO A 241 -12.02 21.02 -9.52
C PRO A 241 -11.06 20.31 -10.48
N LYS A 242 -11.40 20.24 -11.76
CA LYS A 242 -10.41 19.82 -12.77
C LYS A 242 -9.16 20.69 -12.67
N CYS A 243 -8.00 20.05 -12.56
CA CYS A 243 -6.72 20.74 -12.34
C CYS A 243 -5.56 19.98 -13.01
N GLN A 244 -4.34 20.53 -12.96
CA GLN A 244 -3.15 19.96 -13.61
C GLN A 244 -2.48 18.86 -12.79
N GLY A 245 -2.82 18.73 -11.50
CA GLY A 245 -2.33 17.65 -10.66
C GLY A 245 -2.57 17.88 -9.18
N VAL A 246 -2.76 16.77 -8.46
CA VAL A 246 -2.92 16.73 -7.00
C VAL A 246 -1.82 15.87 -6.40
N LEU A 247 -1.07 16.44 -5.45
CA LEU A 247 -0.12 15.71 -4.61
C LEU A 247 -0.68 15.62 -3.19
N MET A 248 -0.86 14.40 -2.70
CA MET A 248 -1.27 14.10 -1.33
C MET A 248 -0.08 13.58 -0.53
N ARG A 249 0.15 14.20 0.62
CA ARG A 249 1.22 13.95 1.57
C ARG A 249 0.62 13.59 2.93
N GLY A 250 1.27 12.70 3.67
CA GLY A 250 0.79 12.23 4.98
C GLY A 250 -0.11 10.98 4.93
N CYS A 251 -0.07 10.22 3.85
CA CYS A 251 -1.11 9.22 3.54
C CYS A 251 -1.09 7.91 4.38
N LEU A 252 -0.72 7.92 5.67
CA LEU A 252 -0.59 6.72 6.51
C LEU A 252 -1.74 6.46 7.50
N LYS A 253 -2.67 7.40 7.70
CA LYS A 253 -3.80 7.22 8.64
C LYS A 253 -5.13 6.95 7.96
N GLY A 254 -5.37 7.52 6.79
CA GLY A 254 -6.53 7.17 5.98
C GLY A 254 -6.64 8.05 4.75
N VAL A 255 -6.89 7.43 3.60
CA VAL A 255 -7.05 8.15 2.33
C VAL A 255 -8.21 7.59 1.55
N ALA A 256 -9.11 8.47 1.15
CA ALA A 256 -10.14 8.18 0.16
C ALA A 256 -10.02 9.19 -0.99
N VAL A 257 -10.06 8.71 -2.23
CA VAL A 257 -10.13 9.55 -3.43
C VAL A 257 -11.25 9.04 -4.31
N GLU A 258 -12.15 9.93 -4.73
CA GLU A 258 -13.28 9.59 -5.59
C GLU A 258 -13.49 10.66 -6.67
N GLY A 259 -13.63 10.23 -7.93
CA GLY A 259 -14.08 11.08 -9.03
C GLY A 259 -13.10 12.18 -9.46
N LEU A 260 -11.83 12.09 -9.06
CA LEU A 260 -10.83 13.14 -9.29
C LEU A 260 -10.49 13.30 -10.78
N GLN A 261 -10.65 14.52 -11.31
CA GLN A 261 -10.32 14.87 -12.69
C GLN A 261 -8.92 15.48 -12.83
N ALA A 262 -7.89 14.78 -12.35
CA ALA A 262 -6.50 15.23 -12.43
C ALA A 262 -5.54 14.05 -12.24
N PRO A 263 -4.26 14.19 -12.69
CA PRO A 263 -3.17 13.34 -12.23
C PRO A 263 -3.06 13.35 -10.69
N LEU A 264 -2.75 12.19 -10.11
CA LEU A 264 -2.72 12.01 -8.66
C LEU A 264 -1.40 11.38 -8.21
N THR A 265 -0.74 12.01 -7.24
CA THR A 265 0.44 11.45 -6.57
C THR A 265 0.20 11.34 -5.07
N LEU A 266 0.42 10.17 -4.47
CA LEU A 266 0.34 9.92 -3.02
C LEU A 266 1.71 9.57 -2.45
N THR A 267 2.02 10.09 -1.26
CA THR A 267 3.20 9.73 -0.49
C THR A 267 2.93 9.73 1.02
N ASP A 268 3.68 8.91 1.75
CA ASP A 268 3.75 8.94 3.21
C ASP A 268 4.54 10.13 3.77
N ALA A 269 5.33 10.82 2.93
CA ALA A 269 6.07 12.00 3.36
C ALA A 269 5.14 13.02 4.01
N GLY A 270 5.52 13.55 5.18
CA GLY A 270 4.72 14.49 5.95
C GLY A 270 3.67 13.84 6.86
N SER A 271 3.63 12.51 6.97
CA SER A 271 2.74 11.84 7.90
C SER A 271 3.21 12.01 9.35
N LEU A 272 2.29 12.33 10.25
CA LEU A 272 2.57 12.53 11.68
C LEU A 272 2.14 11.31 12.50
N ASP A 273 1.27 10.47 11.94
CA ASP A 273 0.67 9.33 12.62
C ASP A 273 0.39 8.21 11.62
N ARG A 274 0.45 6.96 12.10
CA ARG A 274 0.17 5.77 11.28
C ARG A 274 -0.97 5.01 11.91
N ASP A 275 -2.01 4.75 11.12
CA ASP A 275 -3.02 3.77 11.47
C ASP A 275 -2.78 2.48 10.69
N TYR A 276 -2.48 1.40 11.42
CA TYR A 276 -2.21 0.08 10.86
C TYR A 276 -3.45 -0.57 10.25
N ASP A 277 -4.64 -0.12 10.64
CA ASP A 277 -5.93 -0.58 10.12
C ASP A 277 -6.50 0.37 9.06
N SER A 278 -5.77 1.46 8.74
CA SER A 278 -6.20 2.49 7.78
C SER A 278 -6.56 1.92 6.42
N GLN A 279 -7.64 2.40 5.82
CA GLN A 279 -7.96 2.04 4.43
C GLN A 279 -7.53 3.16 3.49
N VAL A 280 -6.77 2.79 2.46
CA VAL A 280 -6.46 3.67 1.33
C VAL A 280 -7.25 3.18 0.12
N MET A 281 -8.21 4.00 -0.30
CA MET A 281 -9.13 3.71 -1.41
C MET A 281 -9.03 4.81 -2.46
N ILE A 282 -8.79 4.44 -3.71
CA ILE A 282 -8.74 5.34 -4.86
C ILE A 282 -9.72 4.83 -5.91
N LYS A 283 -10.67 5.67 -6.31
CA LYS A 283 -11.73 5.31 -7.26
C LYS A 283 -11.95 6.41 -8.28
N ASN A 284 -12.16 6.02 -9.54
CA ASN A 284 -12.61 6.90 -10.61
C ASN A 284 -11.69 8.14 -10.78
N VAL A 285 -10.42 7.91 -11.13
CA VAL A 285 -9.43 8.98 -11.36
C VAL A 285 -9.20 9.15 -12.85
N SER A 286 -9.41 10.37 -13.34
CA SER A 286 -9.12 10.75 -14.73
C SER A 286 -7.73 11.34 -14.87
N GLY A 287 -6.73 10.46 -14.99
CA GLY A 287 -5.33 10.80 -15.11
C GLY A 287 -4.41 9.69 -14.59
N PRO A 288 -3.09 9.83 -14.76
CA PRO A 288 -2.13 8.89 -14.18
C PRO A 288 -2.13 8.96 -12.64
N VAL A 289 -1.87 7.82 -12.00
CA VAL A 289 -1.82 7.67 -10.54
C VAL A 289 -0.45 7.14 -10.13
N ALA A 290 0.22 7.84 -9.22
CA ALA A 290 1.50 7.44 -8.66
C ALA A 290 1.41 7.32 -7.14
N ILE A 291 1.86 6.21 -6.56
CA ILE A 291 1.73 5.91 -5.12
C ILE A 291 3.09 5.48 -4.58
N TYR A 292 3.56 6.16 -3.54
CA TYR A 292 4.89 5.95 -2.98
C TYR A 292 4.80 5.71 -1.48
N ASN A 293 5.08 4.46 -1.07
CA ASN A 293 5.16 4.04 0.31
C ASN A 293 3.86 4.33 1.09
N VAL A 294 2.72 3.97 0.50
CA VAL A 294 1.39 4.13 1.11
C VAL A 294 0.69 2.76 1.15
N PRO A 295 0.01 2.40 2.27
CA PRO A 295 -0.66 1.10 2.40
C PRO A 295 -1.96 1.02 1.59
N LEU A 296 -1.83 0.82 0.27
CA LEU A 296 -2.96 0.71 -0.66
C LEU A 296 -3.86 -0.49 -0.35
N GLY A 297 -5.17 -0.25 -0.18
CA GLY A 297 -6.18 -1.30 -0.07
C GLY A 297 -6.97 -1.50 -1.36
N GLN A 298 -7.36 -0.42 -2.03
CA GLN A 298 -8.15 -0.50 -3.27
C GLN A 298 -7.78 0.62 -4.26
N LEU A 299 -7.61 0.24 -5.53
CA LEU A 299 -7.50 1.14 -6.68
C LEU A 299 -8.44 0.64 -7.79
N GLU A 300 -9.35 1.49 -8.22
CA GLU A 300 -10.39 1.13 -9.19
C GLU A 300 -10.68 2.27 -10.17
N GLN A 301 -10.93 1.94 -11.44
CA GLN A 301 -11.34 2.88 -12.49
C GLN A 301 -10.34 4.04 -12.67
N VAL A 302 -9.14 3.72 -13.14
CA VAL A 302 -8.12 4.72 -13.45
C VAL A 302 -7.96 4.87 -14.96
N HIS A 303 -8.24 6.09 -15.45
CA HIS A 303 -8.09 6.48 -16.85
C HIS A 303 -6.67 7.02 -17.12
N GLY A 304 -5.67 6.17 -16.93
CA GLY A 304 -4.26 6.52 -17.07
C GLY A 304 -3.30 5.44 -16.60
N ASP A 305 -2.02 5.74 -16.64
CA ASP A 305 -0.96 4.86 -16.13
C ASP A 305 -0.93 4.85 -14.60
N VAL A 306 -0.67 3.69 -14.01
CA VAL A 306 -0.55 3.46 -12.57
C VAL A 306 0.87 3.04 -12.24
N LYS A 307 1.51 3.78 -11.33
CA LYS A 307 2.82 3.46 -10.77
C LYS A 307 2.74 3.34 -9.25
N ILE A 308 3.12 2.20 -8.70
CA ILE A 308 3.10 1.94 -7.26
C ILE A 308 4.48 1.48 -6.82
N VAL A 309 5.05 2.13 -5.82
CA VAL A 309 6.27 1.70 -5.14
C VAL A 309 5.98 1.71 -3.64
N ALA A 310 5.62 0.56 -3.10
CA ALA A 310 5.26 0.34 -1.70
C ALA A 310 6.17 -0.74 -1.10
N THR A 311 7.45 -0.41 -0.96
CA THR A 311 8.51 -1.33 -0.51
C THR A 311 8.72 -1.31 1.00
N VAL A 312 8.02 -0.44 1.72
CA VAL A 312 7.99 -0.42 3.19
C VAL A 312 6.86 -1.31 3.70
N GLU A 313 7.14 -2.16 4.69
CA GLU A 313 6.10 -2.96 5.36
C GLU A 313 5.34 -2.10 6.39
N TYR A 314 4.03 -1.95 6.18
CA TYR A 314 3.11 -1.19 7.06
C TYR A 314 2.33 -2.11 8.01
N ALA A 315 2.80 -3.33 8.25
CA ALA A 315 2.17 -4.26 9.19
C ALA A 315 2.46 -3.87 10.64
N ASN A 316 1.48 -4.07 11.53
CA ASN A 316 1.66 -3.96 12.98
C ASN A 316 2.36 -5.23 13.50
N THR A 317 3.68 -5.32 13.27
CA THR A 317 4.50 -6.41 13.82
C THR A 317 4.76 -6.16 15.30
N GLY A 318 4.91 -7.23 16.07
CA GLY A 318 5.14 -7.10 17.50
C GLY A 318 5.70 -8.35 18.15
N THR A 319 5.93 -8.25 19.45
CA THR A 319 6.45 -9.33 20.28
C THR A 319 5.48 -9.60 21.41
N THR A 320 5.03 -10.85 21.55
CA THR A 320 4.31 -11.29 22.75
C THR A 320 5.28 -11.95 23.72
N HIS A 321 5.02 -11.75 25.01
CA HIS A 321 5.81 -12.32 26.10
C HIS A 321 4.89 -13.21 26.92
N GLU A 322 5.08 -14.52 26.83
CA GLU A 322 4.26 -15.49 27.56
C GLU A 322 5.16 -16.57 28.15
N SER A 323 5.02 -16.83 29.45
CA SER A 323 5.74 -17.89 30.17
C SER A 323 7.27 -17.86 30.00
N GLY A 324 7.86 -16.66 29.91
CA GLY A 324 9.30 -16.48 29.70
C GLY A 324 9.77 -16.64 28.25
N GLN A 325 8.88 -16.98 27.31
CA GLN A 325 9.18 -17.01 25.87
C GLN A 325 8.83 -15.68 25.21
N ARG A 326 9.59 -15.34 24.15
CA ARG A 326 9.32 -14.20 23.28
C ARG A 326 8.90 -14.73 21.91
N THR A 327 7.69 -14.39 21.48
CA THR A 327 7.19 -14.76 20.17
C THR A 327 7.09 -13.51 19.32
N PHE A 328 7.88 -13.46 18.25
CA PHE A 328 7.75 -12.44 17.21
C PHE A 328 6.64 -12.87 16.28
N TYR A 329 5.64 -12.02 16.09
CA TYR A 329 4.56 -12.30 15.16
C TYR A 329 4.56 -11.29 14.03
N ILE A 330 4.19 -11.79 12.85
CA ILE A 330 3.98 -11.01 11.66
C ILE A 330 2.51 -11.23 11.26
N PRO A 331 1.67 -10.19 11.22
CA PRO A 331 0.27 -10.36 10.84
C PRO A 331 0.17 -10.83 9.38
N PRO A 332 -0.96 -11.43 8.97
CA PRO A 332 -1.20 -11.79 7.57
C PRO A 332 -0.98 -10.61 6.61
N PRO A 333 -0.54 -10.84 5.36
CA PRO A 333 -0.45 -9.77 4.36
C PRO A 333 -1.81 -9.09 4.18
N ARG A 334 -1.78 -7.77 3.96
CA ARG A 334 -2.99 -6.98 3.73
C ARG A 334 -3.54 -7.24 2.33
N ASP A 335 -4.85 -7.23 2.18
CA ASP A 335 -5.48 -7.36 0.87
C ASP A 335 -5.37 -6.03 0.10
N CYS A 336 -4.98 -6.13 -1.17
CA CYS A 336 -4.91 -5.02 -2.11
C CYS A 336 -5.62 -5.39 -3.41
N LYS A 337 -6.57 -4.58 -3.85
CA LYS A 337 -7.33 -4.80 -5.08
C LYS A 337 -7.07 -3.69 -6.08
N ILE A 338 -6.59 -4.06 -7.27
CA ILE A 338 -6.33 -3.14 -8.39
C ILE A 338 -7.15 -3.62 -9.59
N VAL A 339 -8.16 -2.84 -9.99
CA VAL A 339 -9.06 -3.21 -11.09
C VAL A 339 -9.38 -2.04 -12.00
N ASP A 340 -9.70 -2.31 -13.26
CA ASP A 340 -10.11 -1.30 -14.24
C ASP A 340 -9.07 -0.18 -14.44
N VAL A 341 -7.86 -0.57 -14.84
CA VAL A 341 -6.79 0.35 -15.22
C VAL A 341 -6.73 0.41 -16.75
N GLU A 342 -6.99 1.58 -17.32
CA GLU A 342 -6.97 1.77 -18.76
C GLU A 342 -5.57 1.88 -19.35
N GLY A 343 -4.60 2.38 -18.56
CA GLY A 343 -3.19 2.48 -18.95
C GLY A 343 -2.35 1.29 -18.52
N ASN A 344 -1.05 1.55 -18.39
CA ASN A 344 -0.05 0.62 -17.88
C ASN A 344 -0.13 0.50 -16.35
N LEU A 345 0.15 -0.69 -15.82
CA LEU A 345 0.35 -0.93 -14.39
C LEU A 345 1.79 -1.34 -14.12
N SER A 346 2.51 -0.52 -13.37
CA SER A 346 3.80 -0.86 -12.75
C SER A 346 3.66 -0.83 -11.24
N ALA A 347 3.87 -1.95 -10.55
CA ALA A 347 3.67 -2.02 -9.11
C ALA A 347 4.74 -2.86 -8.42
N TRP A 348 5.37 -2.30 -7.38
CA TRP A 348 6.26 -3.02 -6.48
C TRP A 348 5.73 -2.94 -5.05
N PHE A 349 5.34 -4.09 -4.51
CA PHE A 349 4.95 -4.26 -3.12
C PHE A 349 5.96 -5.12 -2.36
N SER A 350 6.21 -4.76 -1.10
CA SER A 350 6.93 -5.66 -0.19
C SER A 350 6.06 -6.86 0.19
N ARG A 351 4.86 -6.64 0.77
CA ARG A 351 4.03 -7.74 1.25
C ARG A 351 2.53 -7.47 1.25
N VAL A 352 1.81 -8.01 0.25
CA VAL A 352 0.35 -7.89 0.12
C VAL A 352 -0.29 -9.14 -0.50
N ASN A 353 -1.58 -9.35 -0.24
CA ASN A 353 -2.42 -10.23 -1.03
C ASN A 353 -3.07 -9.42 -2.15
N LEU A 354 -2.48 -9.49 -3.34
CA LEU A 354 -2.82 -8.69 -4.50
C LEU A 354 -3.88 -9.37 -5.37
N THR A 355 -4.91 -8.62 -5.74
CA THR A 355 -5.91 -9.01 -6.74
C THR A 355 -5.90 -8.02 -7.90
N LEU A 356 -5.64 -8.52 -9.11
CA LEU A 356 -5.52 -7.76 -10.34
C LEU A 356 -6.57 -8.22 -11.35
N ALA A 357 -7.31 -7.29 -11.95
CA ALA A 357 -8.21 -7.62 -13.05
C ALA A 357 -8.44 -6.43 -13.98
N ARG A 358 -8.79 -6.70 -15.24
CA ARG A 358 -9.19 -5.66 -16.22
C ARG A 358 -8.15 -4.54 -16.35
N ILE A 359 -6.89 -4.93 -16.57
CA ILE A 359 -5.79 -4.02 -16.91
C ILE A 359 -5.62 -4.04 -18.42
N ASN A 360 -5.72 -2.89 -19.08
CA ASN A 360 -5.68 -2.81 -20.55
C ASN A 360 -4.25 -2.69 -21.10
N GLY A 361 -3.34 -2.02 -20.39
CA GLY A 361 -1.95 -1.81 -20.80
C GLY A 361 -0.97 -2.88 -20.30
N LEU A 362 0.30 -2.47 -20.14
CA LEU A 362 1.34 -3.31 -19.53
C LEU A 362 0.94 -3.75 -18.11
N VAL A 363 1.36 -4.96 -17.73
CA VAL A 363 1.27 -5.46 -16.35
C VAL A 363 2.69 -5.81 -15.94
N ASP A 364 3.30 -4.98 -15.10
CA ASP A 364 4.63 -5.18 -14.53
C ASP A 364 4.52 -5.12 -13.00
N VAL A 365 4.48 -6.29 -12.37
CA VAL A 365 4.17 -6.41 -10.95
C VAL A 365 5.25 -7.21 -10.24
N ARG A 366 5.77 -6.65 -9.16
CA ARG A 366 6.61 -7.33 -8.18
C ARG A 366 5.91 -7.30 -6.82
N ASN A 367 5.66 -8.47 -6.25
CA ASN A 367 5.12 -8.61 -4.91
C ASN A 367 6.01 -9.58 -4.14
N GLU A 368 6.93 -9.08 -3.31
CA GLU A 368 8.01 -9.89 -2.73
C GLU A 368 7.43 -11.06 -1.91
N ALA A 369 6.41 -10.79 -1.09
CA ALA A 369 5.69 -11.78 -0.30
C ALA A 369 4.16 -11.60 -0.36
N GLY A 370 3.42 -12.70 -0.17
CA GLY A 370 1.96 -12.71 -0.23
C GLY A 370 1.41 -13.25 -1.56
N SER A 371 0.09 -13.39 -1.67
CA SER A 371 -0.51 -13.98 -2.87
C SER A 371 -0.74 -12.92 -3.95
N THR A 372 -0.64 -13.29 -5.23
CA THR A 372 -0.98 -12.43 -6.37
C THR A 372 -1.94 -13.18 -7.29
N ASN A 373 -3.16 -12.68 -7.45
CA ASN A 373 -4.19 -13.24 -8.31
C ASN A 373 -4.44 -12.31 -9.49
N LEU A 374 -4.11 -12.73 -10.72
CA LEU A 374 -4.42 -11.99 -11.94
C LEU A 374 -5.54 -12.67 -12.72
N THR A 375 -6.59 -11.92 -13.04
CA THR A 375 -7.65 -12.33 -13.97
C THR A 375 -7.53 -11.60 -15.30
N VAL A 376 -7.26 -12.35 -16.37
CA VAL A 376 -7.11 -11.84 -17.73
C VAL A 376 -8.37 -12.16 -18.55
N ASN A 377 -9.26 -11.19 -18.66
CA ASN A 377 -10.54 -11.34 -19.37
C ASN A 377 -10.53 -10.78 -20.80
N LYS A 378 -9.47 -10.05 -21.17
CA LYS A 378 -9.26 -9.47 -22.51
C LYS A 378 -7.84 -9.75 -22.95
N LYS A 379 -7.61 -9.83 -24.26
CA LYS A 379 -6.27 -10.03 -24.84
C LYS A 379 -5.33 -8.95 -24.34
N LEU A 380 -4.21 -9.37 -23.74
CA LEU A 380 -3.16 -8.42 -23.35
C LEU A 380 -2.46 -7.90 -24.61
N ALA A 381 -1.98 -6.66 -24.55
CA ALA A 381 -1.15 -6.09 -25.60
C ALA A 381 0.13 -6.93 -25.80
N PRO A 382 0.77 -6.89 -26.97
CA PRO A 382 2.06 -7.56 -27.21
C PRO A 382 3.21 -6.79 -26.52
N LEU A 383 3.16 -6.69 -25.20
CA LEU A 383 4.12 -5.99 -24.33
C LEU A 383 4.82 -7.00 -23.41
N PRO A 384 5.95 -6.65 -22.78
CA PRO A 384 6.69 -7.53 -21.89
C PRO A 384 6.07 -7.56 -20.47
N HIS A 385 4.93 -8.24 -20.31
CA HIS A 385 4.25 -8.40 -19.02
C HIS A 385 5.04 -9.28 -18.05
N ARG A 386 5.04 -8.90 -16.77
CA ARG A 386 5.81 -9.52 -15.69
C ARG A 386 4.99 -9.61 -14.41
N ILE A 387 5.05 -10.77 -13.76
CA ILE A 387 4.59 -10.94 -12.38
C ILE A 387 5.66 -11.71 -11.62
N VAL A 388 6.25 -11.06 -10.62
CA VAL A 388 7.38 -11.58 -9.86
C VAL A 388 7.03 -11.66 -8.38
N SER A 389 7.43 -12.75 -7.74
CA SER A 389 7.40 -12.90 -6.30
C SER A 389 8.64 -13.64 -5.78
N ASP A 390 9.12 -13.27 -4.60
CA ASP A 390 10.21 -13.99 -3.95
C ASP A 390 9.69 -15.27 -3.29
N SER A 391 8.53 -15.24 -2.61
CA SER A 391 8.01 -16.39 -1.86
C SER A 391 6.50 -16.61 -1.96
N GLY A 392 5.78 -15.76 -2.70
CA GLY A 392 4.33 -15.75 -2.78
C GLY A 392 3.72 -16.79 -3.72
N ARG A 393 2.41 -17.02 -3.56
CA ARG A 393 1.60 -17.73 -4.56
C ARG A 393 1.19 -16.76 -5.66
N ILE A 394 1.49 -17.06 -6.92
CA ILE A 394 0.97 -16.34 -8.08
C ILE A 394 -0.04 -17.23 -8.80
N GLU A 395 -1.27 -16.74 -8.97
CA GLU A 395 -2.30 -17.42 -9.74
C GLU A 395 -2.77 -16.53 -10.90
N VAL A 396 -2.69 -17.05 -12.12
CA VAL A 396 -3.19 -16.39 -13.33
C VAL A 396 -4.36 -17.19 -13.88
N GLN A 397 -5.51 -16.53 -14.00
CA GLN A 397 -6.73 -17.09 -14.58
C GLN A 397 -7.03 -16.38 -15.90
N ALA A 398 -7.16 -17.14 -16.98
CA ALA A 398 -7.44 -16.58 -18.31
C ALA A 398 -8.26 -17.56 -19.17
N HIS A 399 -8.96 -17.06 -20.18
CA HIS A 399 -9.43 -17.89 -21.27
C HIS A 399 -8.26 -18.25 -22.19
N MET A 400 -8.21 -19.47 -22.73
CA MET A 400 -7.09 -19.90 -23.58
C MET A 400 -6.87 -18.98 -24.79
N SER A 401 -7.96 -18.60 -25.47
CA SER A 401 -7.90 -17.68 -26.62
C SER A 401 -7.33 -16.29 -26.30
N VAL A 402 -7.39 -15.87 -25.04
CA VAL A 402 -6.90 -14.55 -24.60
C VAL A 402 -5.37 -14.51 -24.50
N LEU A 403 -4.73 -15.67 -24.30
CA LEU A 403 -3.27 -15.80 -24.20
C LEU A 403 -2.63 -16.47 -25.44
N ALA A 404 -3.43 -16.92 -26.41
CA ALA A 404 -2.97 -17.73 -27.54
C ALA A 404 -1.83 -17.09 -28.36
N ASP A 405 -1.85 -15.76 -28.49
CA ASP A 405 -0.87 -15.00 -29.28
C ASP A 405 0.29 -14.44 -28.44
N LEU A 406 0.36 -14.77 -27.15
CA LEU A 406 1.40 -14.30 -26.24
C LEU A 406 2.36 -15.44 -25.89
N SER A 407 3.66 -15.15 -25.92
CA SER A 407 4.64 -16.04 -25.32
C SER A 407 4.43 -16.05 -23.81
N VAL A 408 4.01 -17.19 -23.25
CA VAL A 408 3.79 -17.35 -21.81
C VAL A 408 4.90 -18.20 -21.23
N MET A 409 5.45 -17.76 -20.09
CA MET A 409 6.46 -18.47 -19.33
C MET A 409 6.09 -18.40 -17.85
N ALA A 410 5.93 -19.56 -17.21
CA ALA A 410 5.60 -19.67 -15.79
C ALA A 410 6.64 -20.56 -15.11
N LEU A 411 7.44 -19.98 -14.21
CA LEU A 411 8.62 -20.62 -13.64
C LEU A 411 8.69 -20.47 -12.12
N SER A 412 9.35 -21.43 -11.50
CA SER A 412 9.80 -21.38 -10.10
C SER A 412 11.19 -22.00 -9.97
N ASP A 413 11.96 -21.56 -8.97
CA ASP A 413 13.33 -22.04 -8.70
C ASP A 413 13.26 -23.18 -7.67
N GLU A 414 12.71 -22.89 -6.50
CA GLU A 414 12.59 -23.82 -5.37
C GLU A 414 11.15 -24.25 -5.10
N GLY A 415 10.19 -23.66 -5.81
CA GLY A 415 8.76 -23.84 -5.58
C GLY A 415 8.08 -24.81 -6.54
N THR A 416 6.77 -24.60 -6.76
CA THR A 416 5.96 -25.47 -7.62
C THR A 416 5.24 -24.68 -8.71
N VAL A 417 5.16 -25.25 -9.91
CA VAL A 417 4.37 -24.72 -11.01
C VAL A 417 3.25 -25.70 -11.33
N LYS A 418 2.02 -25.19 -11.44
CA LYS A 418 0.81 -25.98 -11.75
C LYS A 418 0.09 -25.36 -12.93
N THR A 419 -0.37 -26.17 -13.86
CA THR A 419 -1.28 -25.73 -14.93
C THR A 419 -2.29 -26.82 -15.26
N ASN A 420 -3.45 -26.42 -15.77
CA ASN A 420 -4.47 -27.31 -16.33
C ASN A 420 -4.49 -27.28 -17.87
N ALA A 421 -3.53 -26.61 -18.50
CA ALA A 421 -3.38 -26.59 -19.95
C ALA A 421 -2.86 -27.93 -20.47
N ASP A 422 -3.19 -28.24 -21.72
CA ASP A 422 -2.66 -29.40 -22.44
C ASP A 422 -1.18 -29.19 -22.79
N GLN A 423 -0.39 -30.26 -22.84
CA GLN A 423 1.03 -30.22 -23.23
C GLN A 423 1.23 -29.71 -24.66
N THR A 424 0.23 -29.87 -25.52
CA THR A 424 0.23 -29.29 -26.88
C THR A 424 0.25 -27.76 -26.89
N ILE A 425 -0.15 -27.11 -25.80
CA ILE A 425 -0.16 -25.65 -25.63
C ILE A 425 1.12 -25.21 -24.91
N TYR A 426 1.46 -25.91 -23.82
CA TYR A 426 2.63 -25.59 -23.00
C TYR A 426 3.56 -26.79 -22.79
N ASP A 427 4.81 -26.62 -23.21
CA ASP A 427 5.92 -27.53 -22.95
C ASP A 427 6.42 -27.38 -21.51
N ALA A 428 6.81 -28.50 -20.91
CA ALA A 428 7.57 -28.50 -19.67
C ALA A 428 8.95 -27.85 -19.88
N ALA A 429 9.35 -27.01 -18.93
CA ALA A 429 10.62 -26.30 -18.95
C ALA A 429 11.43 -26.62 -17.70
N THR A 430 12.67 -27.09 -17.88
CA THR A 430 13.64 -27.27 -16.80
C THR A 430 15.02 -26.88 -17.30
N PHE A 431 15.69 -25.96 -16.60
CA PHE A 431 17.04 -25.52 -16.97
C PHE A 431 17.78 -24.89 -15.79
N THR A 432 19.11 -24.89 -15.88
CA THR A 432 19.99 -24.22 -14.92
C THR A 432 20.65 -23.02 -15.59
N THR A 433 20.59 -21.85 -14.97
CA THR A 433 21.30 -20.67 -15.48
C THR A 433 22.76 -20.70 -15.04
N GLY A 434 23.69 -20.53 -15.99
CA GLY A 434 25.13 -20.62 -15.74
C GLY A 434 25.69 -19.52 -14.84
N ASN A 435 25.09 -18.32 -14.86
CA ASN A 435 25.37 -17.20 -13.98
C ASN A 435 24.07 -16.43 -13.79
N SER A 436 23.49 -16.42 -12.60
CA SER A 436 22.57 -15.32 -12.28
C SER A 436 23.37 -14.12 -11.78
N VAL A 437 22.70 -12.97 -11.72
CA VAL A 437 23.28 -11.64 -11.49
C VAL A 437 23.98 -11.51 -10.13
N ASP A 438 23.50 -12.28 -9.15
CA ASP A 438 24.09 -12.40 -7.80
C ASP A 438 25.17 -13.49 -7.71
N GLY A 439 25.54 -14.11 -8.83
CA GLY A 439 26.48 -15.23 -8.91
C GLY A 439 25.86 -16.58 -8.53
N SER A 440 24.57 -16.65 -8.17
CA SER A 440 23.91 -17.92 -7.83
C SER A 440 23.57 -18.75 -9.06
N ARG A 441 23.66 -20.07 -8.92
CA ARG A 441 23.12 -21.03 -9.92
C ARG A 441 21.71 -21.38 -9.51
N ARG A 442 20.75 -21.13 -10.40
CA ARG A 442 19.32 -21.32 -10.16
C ARG A 442 18.77 -22.40 -11.07
N ASN A 443 17.88 -23.21 -10.53
CA ASN A 443 17.29 -24.36 -11.21
C ASN A 443 15.83 -24.07 -11.51
N TRP A 444 15.58 -23.42 -12.64
CA TRP A 444 14.23 -23.07 -13.05
C TRP A 444 13.45 -24.28 -13.53
N ARG A 445 12.19 -24.38 -13.08
CA ARG A 445 11.23 -25.41 -13.44
C ARG A 445 9.87 -24.79 -13.71
N GLY A 446 9.14 -25.29 -14.71
CA GLY A 446 7.79 -24.83 -14.98
C GLY A 446 7.29 -25.16 -16.38
N VAL A 447 6.60 -24.20 -17.00
CA VAL A 447 5.98 -24.37 -18.32
C VAL A 447 6.19 -23.15 -19.21
N ARG A 448 6.19 -23.36 -20.53
CA ARG A 448 6.33 -22.30 -21.53
C ARG A 448 5.45 -22.54 -22.76
N SER A 449 5.07 -21.50 -23.48
CA SER A 449 4.37 -21.58 -24.77
C SER A 449 5.17 -22.31 -25.85
N ASN A 450 4.50 -23.19 -26.60
CA ASN A 450 5.09 -23.94 -27.72
C ASN A 450 5.36 -23.09 -28.97
N ALA A 451 4.99 -21.81 -28.95
CA ALA A 451 5.09 -20.89 -30.08
C ALA A 451 6.53 -20.52 -30.50
N SER A 452 7.57 -20.89 -29.73
CA SER A 452 8.96 -20.65 -30.15
C SER A 452 9.43 -21.78 -31.08
N ALA A 453 9.54 -21.49 -32.38
CA ALA A 453 10.05 -22.43 -33.38
C ALA A 453 11.49 -22.92 -33.11
N ASP A 454 12.25 -22.22 -32.26
CA ASP A 454 13.59 -22.63 -31.84
C ASP A 454 13.61 -23.15 -30.39
N ARG A 455 13.88 -24.46 -30.25
CA ARG A 455 14.12 -25.10 -28.94
C ARG A 455 15.45 -24.67 -28.29
N PHE A 456 16.29 -23.92 -29.00
CA PHE A 456 17.65 -23.53 -28.60
C PHE A 456 17.89 -22.00 -28.55
N ASP A 457 16.84 -21.18 -28.46
CA ASP A 457 17.02 -19.73 -28.32
C ASP A 457 17.67 -19.38 -26.96
N PHE A 458 18.89 -18.84 -26.97
CA PHE A 458 19.61 -18.48 -25.75
C PHE A 458 18.93 -17.37 -24.95
N THR A 459 18.17 -16.50 -25.61
CA THR A 459 17.44 -15.41 -24.94
C THR A 459 16.39 -15.94 -23.95
N TYR A 460 15.94 -17.19 -24.15
CA TYR A 460 15.07 -17.90 -23.23
C TYR A 460 15.70 -18.11 -21.85
N PHE A 461 16.97 -18.52 -21.80
CA PHE A 461 17.67 -18.82 -20.54
C PHE A 461 18.01 -17.56 -19.75
N GLU A 462 18.17 -16.43 -20.44
CA GLU A 462 18.45 -15.13 -19.82
C GLU A 462 17.19 -14.40 -19.35
N ARG A 463 16.02 -14.71 -19.95
CA ARG A 463 14.75 -14.01 -19.67
C ARG A 463 14.40 -13.95 -18.18
N PRO A 464 14.53 -15.02 -17.37
CA PRO A 464 14.22 -14.93 -15.94
C PRO A 464 15.12 -13.93 -15.20
N ALA A 465 16.42 -13.91 -15.50
CA ALA A 465 17.36 -12.96 -14.89
C ALA A 465 16.97 -11.52 -15.24
N ARG A 466 16.71 -11.26 -16.53
CA ARG A 466 16.28 -9.92 -16.98
C ARG A 466 14.97 -9.46 -16.34
N VAL A 467 14.00 -10.36 -16.18
CA VAL A 467 12.73 -10.05 -15.49
C VAL A 467 12.97 -9.71 -14.01
N LEU A 468 13.85 -10.43 -13.32
CA LEU A 468 14.19 -10.15 -11.92
C LEU A 468 14.96 -8.83 -11.73
N GLU A 469 15.80 -8.45 -12.70
CA GLU A 469 16.49 -7.15 -12.72
C GLU A 469 15.59 -5.99 -13.13
N GLY A 470 14.43 -6.29 -13.73
CA GLY A 470 13.56 -5.28 -14.34
C GLY A 470 14.07 -4.76 -15.70
N THR A 471 15.06 -5.42 -16.32
CA THR A 471 15.60 -5.01 -17.64
C THR A 471 14.68 -5.40 -18.79
N GLU A 472 14.90 -4.85 -19.98
CA GLU A 472 14.02 -5.04 -21.13
C GLU A 472 13.98 -6.51 -21.60
N THR A 473 12.79 -6.99 -21.95
CA THR A 473 12.53 -8.36 -22.37
C THR A 473 11.61 -8.39 -23.59
N ALA A 474 11.64 -9.50 -24.33
CA ALA A 474 10.74 -9.70 -25.45
C ALA A 474 9.26 -9.70 -24.99
N PRO A 475 8.32 -9.29 -25.85
CA PRO A 475 6.89 -9.36 -25.58
C PRO A 475 6.41 -10.73 -25.06
N GLY A 476 5.36 -10.71 -24.24
CA GLY A 476 4.78 -11.91 -23.65
C GLY A 476 4.53 -11.78 -22.14
N LEU A 477 4.02 -12.83 -21.52
CA LEU A 477 3.73 -12.89 -20.09
C LEU A 477 4.72 -13.80 -19.37
N THR A 478 5.55 -13.21 -18.51
CA THR A 478 6.49 -13.96 -17.66
C THR A 478 6.03 -13.93 -16.21
N ILE A 479 5.88 -15.11 -15.61
CA ILE A 479 5.40 -15.31 -14.24
C ILE A 479 6.48 -16.08 -13.47
N ILE A 480 7.01 -15.47 -12.41
CA ILE A 480 8.10 -16.03 -11.63
C ILE A 480 7.75 -15.97 -10.15
N SER A 481 7.74 -17.11 -9.48
CA SER A 481 7.81 -17.16 -8.02
C SER A 481 9.04 -17.96 -7.60
N ARG A 482 10.03 -17.36 -6.93
CA ARG A 482 11.30 -18.03 -6.66
C ARG A 482 11.12 -19.26 -5.77
N SER A 483 10.55 -19.10 -4.58
CA SER A 483 10.31 -20.20 -3.63
C SER A 483 8.83 -20.54 -3.42
N GLY A 484 7.92 -19.84 -4.09
CA GLY A 484 6.47 -20.00 -3.88
C GLY A 484 5.78 -20.93 -4.88
N VAL A 485 4.52 -20.61 -5.20
CA VAL A 485 3.69 -21.45 -6.08
C VAL A 485 3.20 -20.62 -7.26
N VAL A 486 3.42 -21.09 -8.48
CA VAL A 486 2.82 -20.50 -9.69
C VAL A 486 1.70 -21.40 -10.17
N VAL A 487 0.52 -20.84 -10.41
CA VAL A 487 -0.65 -21.54 -10.93
C VAL A 487 -1.19 -20.84 -12.16
N LEU A 488 -1.18 -21.52 -13.30
CA LEU A 488 -1.76 -21.04 -14.55
C LEU A 488 -3.05 -21.81 -14.85
N ARG A 489 -4.21 -21.18 -14.65
CA ARG A 489 -5.53 -21.75 -14.91
C ARG A 489 -6.11 -21.21 -16.20
N LEU A 490 -6.18 -22.06 -17.22
CA LEU A 490 -6.84 -21.76 -18.48
C LEU A 490 -8.27 -22.29 -18.50
N LYS A 491 -9.23 -21.43 -18.85
CA LYS A 491 -10.60 -21.80 -19.20
C LYS A 491 -10.65 -22.12 -20.70
N LYS A 492 -11.38 -23.18 -21.03
CA LYS A 492 -11.62 -23.61 -22.42
C LYS A 492 -12.65 -22.74 -23.10
#